data_AF-X1LNQ9-F1
#
_entry.id   AF-X1LNQ9-F1
#
_cell.length_a   1.000
_cell.length_b   1.000
_cell.length_c   1.000
_cell.angle_alpha   90.00
_cell.angle_beta   90.00
_cell.angle_gamma   90.00
#
_symmetry.space_group_name_H-M   'P 1'
#
loop_
_entity.id
_entity.type
_entity.pdbx_description
1 polymer ?
#
loop_
_entity_poly.entity_id
_entity_poly.type
_entity_poly.pdbx_seq_one_letter_code
_entity_poly.pdbx_strand_id
1 'polypeptide(L)' 'MVKLKRKGMKLKENASEHEIDAALAALTGALHLKGKTEEVGTASEGTIIIPRGEL' A
#
# COMPACT_ATOMS: atom_id res chain seq x y z
N MET A 1 10.88 -7.50 -4.03
CA MET A 1 11.02 -7.85 -2.59
C MET A 1 12.08 -7.07 -1.82
N VAL A 2 13.12 -6.47 -2.45
CA VAL A 2 14.23 -5.81 -1.72
C VAL A 2 13.83 -4.46 -1.07
N LYS A 3 12.96 -3.66 -1.70
CA LYS A 3 12.66 -2.30 -1.24
C LYS A 3 11.82 -2.25 0.06
N LEU A 4 10.93 -3.22 0.29
CA LEU A 4 10.09 -3.31 1.51
C LEU A 4 10.89 -3.73 2.76
N LYS A 5 11.78 -4.73 2.64
CA LYS A 5 12.66 -5.15 3.75
C LYS A 5 13.52 -3.98 4.27
N ARG A 6 13.98 -3.10 3.37
CA ARG A 6 14.76 -1.89 3.70
C ARG A 6 13.99 -0.86 4.53
N LYS A 7 12.65 -0.84 4.45
CA LYS A 7 11.77 0.04 5.25
C LYS A 7 11.34 -0.60 6.59
N GLY A 8 11.95 -1.74 6.97
CA GLY A 8 11.61 -2.45 8.21
C GLY A 8 10.40 -3.39 8.09
N MET A 9 9.80 -3.52 6.90
CA MET A 9 8.73 -4.49 6.68
C MET A 9 9.30 -5.89 6.54
N LYS A 10 9.13 -6.70 7.59
CA LYS A 10 9.42 -8.13 7.58
C LYS A 10 8.16 -8.89 7.20
N LEU A 11 7.95 -9.10 5.90
CA LEU A 11 7.02 -10.13 5.45
C LEU A 11 7.69 -11.49 5.73
N LYS A 12 6.95 -12.42 6.33
CA LYS A 12 7.40 -13.81 6.45
C LYS A 12 7.64 -14.36 5.04
N GLU A 13 8.65 -15.22 4.89
CA GLU A 13 8.98 -15.80 3.57
C GLU A 13 7.83 -16.63 2.99
N ASN A 14 6.92 -17.11 3.85
CA ASN A 14 5.70 -17.84 3.48
C ASN A 14 4.42 -17.07 3.85
N ALA A 15 4.42 -15.73 3.74
CA ALA A 15 3.20 -14.96 3.95
C ALA A 15 2.12 -15.39 2.94
N SER A 16 0.90 -15.60 3.42
CA SER A 16 -0.26 -15.86 2.57
C SER A 16 -0.63 -14.62 1.75
N GLU A 17 -1.36 -14.83 0.65
CA GLU A 17 -1.88 -13.73 -0.18
C GLU A 17 -2.66 -12.71 0.66
N HIS A 18 -3.53 -13.19 1.56
CA HIS A 18 -4.30 -12.35 2.48
C HIS A 18 -3.41 -11.49 3.42
N GLU A 19 -2.29 -12.02 3.90
CA GLU A 19 -1.36 -11.27 4.74
C GLU A 19 -0.63 -10.18 3.95
N ILE A 20 -0.30 -10.46 2.69
CA ILE A 20 0.32 -9.49 1.78
C ILE A 20 -0.67 -8.37 1.46
N ASP A 21 -1.92 -8.71 1.15
CA ASP A 21 -2.99 -7.74 0.86
C ASP A 21 -3.26 -6.84 2.06
N ALA A 22 -3.34 -7.41 3.28
CA ALA A 22 -3.51 -6.64 4.50
C ALA A 22 -2.34 -5.68 4.74
N ALA A 23 -1.10 -6.13 4.54
CA ALA A 23 0.08 -5.29 4.69
C ALA A 23 0.12 -4.16 3.66
N LEU A 24 -0.28 -4.44 2.41
CA LEU A 24 -0.34 -3.45 1.34
C LEU A 24 -1.43 -2.40 1.61
N ALA A 25 -2.62 -2.83 2.03
CA ALA A 25 -3.71 -1.92 2.40
C ALA A 25 -3.31 -0.99 3.55
N ALA A 26 -2.69 -1.54 4.60
CA ALA A 26 -2.19 -0.75 5.73
C ALA A 26 -1.12 0.27 5.32
N LEU A 27 -0.17 -0.13 4.46
CA LEU A 27 0.84 0.76 3.92
C LEU A 27 0.22 1.89 3.10
N THR A 28 -0.69 1.56 2.19
CA THR A 28 -1.39 2.53 1.33
C THR A 28 -2.17 3.53 2.17
N GLY A 29 -2.89 3.08 3.20
CA GLY A 29 -3.59 3.96 4.15
C GLY A 29 -2.63 4.90 4.88
N ALA A 30 -1.49 4.40 5.37
CA ALA A 30 -0.48 5.22 6.03
C ALA A 30 0.15 6.27 5.09
N LEU A 31 0.29 5.97 3.80
CA LEU A 31 0.76 6.92 2.79
C LEU A 31 -0.31 7.95 2.43
N HIS A 32 -1.58 7.54 2.39
CA HIS A 32 -2.71 8.42 2.13
C HIS A 32 -2.81 9.52 3.18
N LEU A 33 -2.72 9.15 4.46
CA LEU A 33 -2.69 10.09 5.58
C LEU A 33 -1.51 11.07 5.52
N LYS A 34 -0.46 10.76 4.76
CA LYS A 34 0.72 11.62 4.54
C LYS A 34 0.64 12.42 3.24
N GLY A 35 -0.47 12.36 2.51
CA GLY A 35 -0.64 13.03 1.21
C GLY A 35 0.22 12.43 0.09
N LYS A 36 0.71 11.19 0.25
CA LYS A 36 1.62 10.51 -0.68
C LYS A 36 0.91 9.52 -1.60
N THR A 37 -0.35 9.77 -1.91
CA THR A 37 -1.19 8.91 -2.78
C THR A 37 -1.97 9.76 -3.76
N GLU A 38 -2.35 9.20 -4.89
CA GLU A 38 -3.31 9.78 -5.82
C GLU A 38 -4.64 9.03 -5.73
N GLU A 39 -5.72 9.74 -6.06
CA GLU A 39 -7.06 9.15 -6.16
C GLU A 39 -7.39 8.97 -7.63
N VAL A 40 -7.81 7.75 -8.01
CA VAL A 40 -8.22 7.42 -9.37
C VAL A 40 -9.68 7.00 -9.36
N GLY A 41 -10.48 7.60 -10.24
CA GLY A 41 -11.93 7.35 -10.34
C GLY A 41 -12.75 8.61 -10.03
N THR A 42 -14.03 8.40 -9.67
CA THR A 42 -14.97 9.49 -9.38
C THR A 42 -15.58 9.31 -8.00
N ALA A 43 -15.87 10.41 -7.30
CA ALA A 43 -16.45 10.34 -5.96
C ALA A 43 -17.83 9.67 -5.94
N SER A 44 -18.58 9.70 -7.04
CA SER A 44 -19.89 9.05 -7.18
C SER A 44 -19.82 7.52 -7.23
N GLU A 45 -18.72 6.96 -7.73
CA GLU A 45 -18.51 5.51 -7.84
C GLU A 45 -17.55 4.98 -6.77
N GLY A 46 -16.87 5.90 -6.06
CA GLY A 46 -15.74 5.61 -5.20
C GLY A 46 -14.41 5.82 -5.91
N THR A 47 -13.38 6.14 -5.14
CA THR A 47 -12.02 6.35 -5.65
C THR A 47 -11.09 5.25 -5.16
N ILE A 48 -10.11 4.90 -6.00
CA ILE A 48 -9.01 4.01 -5.65
C ILE A 48 -7.83 4.87 -5.21
N ILE A 49 -7.28 4.56 -4.04
CA ILE A 49 -6.11 5.23 -3.48
C ILE A 49 -4.84 4.50 -3.94
N ILE A 50 -3.99 5.17 -4.70
CA ILE A 50 -2.74 4.60 -5.24
C ILE A 50 -1.53 5.34 -4.67
N PRO A 51 -0.54 4.67 -4.06
CA PRO A 51 0.71 5.30 -3.65
C PRO A 51 1.44 6.02 -4.80
N ARG A 52 1.83 7.29 -4.59
CA ARG A 52 2.60 8.06 -5.57
C ARG A 52 4.11 7.75 -5.42
N GLY A 53 4.74 7.42 -6.55
CA GLY A 53 6.18 7.17 -6.66
C GLY A 53 6.59 5.70 -6.54
N GLU A 54 7.87 5.40 -6.75
CA GLU A 54 8.39 4.04 -6.59
C GLU A 54 8.43 3.62 -5.11
N LEU A 55 7.66 2.58 -4.75
CA LEU A 55 7.69 1.93 -3.43
C LEU A 55 9.07 1.38 -3.06
#